data_AF-A0A2R7RJD1-F1
#
_entry.id   AF-A0A2R7RJD1-F1
#
_cell.length_a   1.000
_cell.length_b   1.000
_cell.length_c   1.000
_cell.angle_alpha   90.00
_cell.angle_beta   90.00
_cell.angle_gamma   90.00
#
_symmetry.space_group_name_H-M   'P 1'
#
loop_
_entity.id
_entity.type
_entity.pdbx_description
1 polymer ?
#
loop_
_entity_poly.entity_id
_entity_poly.type
_entity_poly.pdbx_seq_one_letter_code
_entity_poly.pdbx_strand_id
1 'polypeptide(L)'
;MNAKFVSVEDDTGKVTRYARHANGGGFVAPGATVAESARIGQMTYVEHGASIGSGCRVGHGSWIDREAKIGDRTVIGDGVRIGRGTVIGSRANIGSHSRIGSGVLVEHGIHLHADSTVPDGGEVLAGSRRAVRVPAARTPAARTPSAKTPVVRTQAGKAAPRSPAVKPPAEQRPARKSKGRMAA
;
A
#
# COMPACT_ATOMS: atom_id res chain seq x y z
N MET A 1 -0.24 21.43 -17.84
CA MET A 1 -1.16 20.32 -17.52
C MET A 1 -1.38 20.31 -16.01
N ASN A 2 -2.62 20.36 -15.51
CA ASN A 2 -2.88 20.33 -14.07
C ASN A 2 -2.77 18.90 -13.51
N ALA A 3 -1.61 18.55 -12.98
CA ALA A 3 -1.49 17.41 -12.08
C ALA A 3 -2.40 17.66 -10.87
N LYS A 4 -3.48 16.89 -10.73
CA LYS A 4 -4.39 16.98 -9.59
C LYS A 4 -3.71 16.36 -8.37
N PHE A 5 -2.95 17.17 -7.65
CA PHE A 5 -2.36 16.78 -6.37
C PHE A 5 -3.45 16.45 -5.35
N VAL A 6 -3.23 15.40 -4.56
CA VAL A 6 -4.06 15.05 -3.41
C VAL A 6 -3.18 15.14 -2.16
N SER A 7 -3.52 16.09 -1.29
CA SER A 7 -2.92 16.18 0.04
C SER A 7 -3.48 15.08 0.91
N VAL A 8 -2.61 14.22 1.44
CA VAL A 8 -2.96 13.18 2.41
C VAL A 8 -2.16 13.47 3.68
N GLU A 9 -2.87 13.62 4.78
CA GLU A 9 -2.27 13.75 6.12
C GLU A 9 -2.11 12.34 6.70
N ASP A 10 -0.92 12.02 7.21
CA ASP A 10 -0.70 10.79 7.95
C ASP A 10 -1.10 10.93 9.43
N ASP A 11 -1.14 9.82 10.17
CA ASP A 11 -1.51 9.81 11.59
C ASP A 11 -0.55 10.63 12.48
N THR A 12 0.57 11.14 11.94
CA THR A 12 1.50 12.03 12.64
C THR A 12 1.27 13.51 12.34
N GLY A 13 0.21 13.84 11.58
CA GLY A 13 -0.12 15.20 11.15
C GLY A 13 0.70 15.70 9.96
N LYS A 14 1.49 14.83 9.31
CA LYS A 14 2.35 15.22 8.20
C LYS A 14 1.57 15.18 6.89
N VAL A 15 1.31 16.35 6.32
CA VAL A 15 0.65 16.49 5.02
C VAL A 15 1.62 16.18 3.87
N THR A 16 1.41 15.06 3.19
CA THR A 16 2.14 14.67 1.98
C THR A 16 1.28 14.92 0.74
N ARG A 17 1.82 15.65 -0.26
CA ARG A 17 1.12 15.97 -1.51
C ARG A 17 1.41 14.94 -2.58
N TYR A 18 0.52 13.98 -2.75
CA TYR A 18 0.62 12.94 -3.77
C TYR A 18 0.23 13.48 -5.15
N ALA A 19 1.05 13.21 -6.17
CA ALA A 19 0.68 13.39 -7.57
C ALA A 19 -0.13 12.17 -8.06
N ARG A 20 -1.05 12.36 -9.00
CA ARG A 20 -1.69 11.23 -9.69
C ARG A 20 -0.84 10.81 -10.88
N HIS A 21 -0.49 9.54 -10.96
CA HIS A 21 0.20 8.98 -12.14
C HIS A 21 -0.72 9.00 -13.36
N ALA A 22 -0.20 9.33 -14.54
CA ALA A 22 -0.97 9.42 -15.77
C ALA A 22 -1.64 8.09 -16.13
N ASN A 23 -0.96 6.98 -15.90
CA ASN A 23 -1.40 5.63 -16.24
C ASN A 23 -2.01 4.92 -15.03
N GLY A 24 -3.34 4.96 -14.92
CA GLY A 24 -4.14 4.25 -13.92
C GLY A 24 -4.57 5.09 -12.71
N GLY A 25 -3.97 6.26 -12.49
CA GLY A 25 -4.44 7.26 -11.52
C GLY A 25 -4.07 7.00 -10.06
N GLY A 26 -3.13 6.09 -9.78
CA GLY A 26 -2.55 5.90 -8.44
C GLY A 26 -1.80 7.12 -7.91
N PHE A 27 -1.57 7.13 -6.60
CA PHE A 27 -0.97 8.22 -5.84
C PHE A 27 0.55 8.03 -5.68
N VAL A 28 1.33 9.00 -6.15
CA VAL A 28 2.80 8.98 -6.13
C VAL A 28 3.33 10.10 -5.24
N ALA A 29 4.08 9.74 -4.20
CA ALA A 29 4.67 10.67 -3.25
C ALA A 29 5.75 11.54 -3.92
N PRO A 30 5.98 12.78 -3.45
CA PRO A 30 7.08 13.60 -3.92
C PRO A 30 8.41 12.91 -3.59
N GLY A 31 9.24 12.66 -4.60
CA GLY A 31 10.51 11.91 -4.46
C GLY A 31 10.38 10.38 -4.64
N ALA A 32 9.20 9.87 -5.01
CA ALA A 32 9.10 8.54 -5.62
C ALA A 32 9.37 8.63 -7.13
N THR A 33 10.01 7.60 -7.69
CA THR A 33 10.33 7.53 -9.14
C THR A 33 9.49 6.44 -9.79
N VAL A 34 8.57 6.82 -10.68
CA VAL A 34 7.69 5.87 -11.39
C VAL A 34 7.90 6.05 -12.89
N ALA A 35 8.26 4.96 -13.58
CA ALA A 35 8.39 4.99 -15.03
C ALA A 35 7.05 5.34 -15.71
N GLU A 36 7.08 6.19 -16.74
CA GLU A 36 5.88 6.63 -17.45
C GLU A 36 5.08 5.46 -18.04
N SER A 37 5.77 4.41 -18.52
CA SER A 37 5.16 3.19 -19.05
C SER A 37 4.57 2.25 -18.00
N ALA A 38 4.79 2.49 -16.70
CA ALA A 38 4.16 1.73 -15.64
C ALA A 38 2.68 2.10 -15.50
N ARG A 39 1.84 1.11 -15.14
CA ARG A 39 0.42 1.30 -14.81
C ARG A 39 0.22 1.14 -13.31
N ILE A 40 -0.25 2.18 -12.64
CA ILE A 40 -0.49 2.19 -11.19
C ILE A 40 -2.00 2.33 -10.95
N GLY A 41 -2.62 1.29 -10.42
CA GLY A 41 -4.07 1.23 -10.16
C GLY A 41 -4.59 2.33 -9.25
N GLN A 42 -5.90 2.55 -9.26
CA GLN A 42 -6.53 3.54 -8.39
C GLN A 42 -6.42 3.13 -6.91
N MET A 43 -6.37 4.12 -6.03
CA MET A 43 -6.19 3.95 -4.58
C MET A 43 -4.88 3.28 -4.17
N THR A 44 -3.95 3.07 -5.11
CA THR A 44 -2.60 2.58 -4.82
C THR A 44 -1.70 3.73 -4.42
N TYR A 45 -0.90 3.53 -3.38
CA TYR A 45 0.04 4.52 -2.84
C TYR A 45 1.48 4.08 -3.11
N VAL A 46 2.29 5.02 -3.60
CA VAL A 46 3.73 4.87 -3.82
C VAL A 46 4.44 5.91 -2.95
N GLU A 47 5.11 5.46 -1.91
CA GLU A 47 5.74 6.28 -0.88
C GLU A 47 7.11 6.85 -1.29
N HIS A 48 7.63 7.79 -0.50
CA HIS A 48 8.88 8.51 -0.80
C HIS A 48 10.08 7.56 -1.00
N GLY A 49 10.90 7.84 -2.00
CA GLY A 49 12.09 7.04 -2.33
C GLY A 49 11.80 5.68 -2.98
N ALA A 50 10.53 5.27 -3.13
CA ALA A 50 10.20 4.07 -3.87
C ALA A 50 10.45 4.26 -5.37
N SER A 51 10.92 3.21 -6.06
CA SER A 51 11.22 3.22 -7.49
C SER A 51 10.48 2.11 -8.24
N ILE A 52 9.72 2.45 -9.27
CA ILE A 52 8.95 1.52 -10.10
C ILE A 52 9.48 1.53 -11.54
N GLY A 53 9.98 0.37 -11.97
CA GLY A 53 10.54 0.13 -13.30
C GLY A 53 9.54 0.23 -14.45
N SER A 54 10.09 0.17 -15.66
CA SER A 54 9.36 0.32 -16.92
C SER A 54 8.41 -0.85 -17.19
N GLY A 55 7.23 -0.56 -17.74
CA GLY A 55 6.22 -1.56 -18.09
C GLY A 55 5.63 -2.35 -16.92
N CYS A 56 5.88 -1.94 -15.67
CA CYS A 56 5.28 -2.56 -14.49
C CYS A 56 3.76 -2.36 -14.45
N ARG A 57 3.06 -3.29 -13.80
CA ARG A 57 1.62 -3.19 -13.54
C ARG A 57 1.38 -3.38 -12.05
N VAL A 58 0.79 -2.39 -11.41
CA VAL A 58 0.40 -2.45 -9.99
C VAL A 58 -1.11 -2.36 -9.91
N GLY A 59 -1.73 -3.36 -9.28
CA GLY A 59 -3.17 -3.42 -9.03
C GLY A 59 -3.68 -2.30 -8.14
N HIS A 60 -4.98 -2.29 -7.93
CA HIS A 60 -5.72 -1.28 -7.18
C HIS A 60 -5.58 -1.49 -5.67
N GLY A 61 -5.58 -0.39 -4.90
CA GLY A 61 -5.50 -0.43 -3.44
C GLY A 61 -4.21 -1.03 -2.87
N SER A 62 -3.14 -1.12 -3.67
CA SER A 62 -1.84 -1.64 -3.26
C SER A 62 -1.02 -0.56 -2.54
N TRP A 63 -0.09 -0.98 -1.68
CA TRP A 63 0.77 -0.06 -0.93
C TRP A 63 2.23 -0.40 -1.17
N ILE A 64 2.96 0.55 -1.76
CA ILE A 64 4.40 0.48 -1.99
C ILE A 64 5.06 1.42 -0.98
N ASP A 65 5.64 0.86 0.09
CA ASP A 65 6.26 1.64 1.16
C ASP A 65 7.61 2.25 0.73
N ARG A 66 8.17 3.11 1.59
CA ARG A 66 9.36 3.93 1.34
C ARG A 66 10.54 3.09 0.90
N GLU A 67 11.36 3.66 0.02
CA GLU A 67 12.61 3.06 -0.48
C GLU A 67 12.44 1.69 -1.19
N ALA A 68 11.22 1.19 -1.39
CA ALA A 68 10.97 -0.08 -2.07
C ALA A 68 11.29 0.01 -3.58
N LYS A 69 11.96 -0.99 -4.12
CA LYS A 69 12.44 -1.01 -5.52
C LYS A 69 11.75 -2.14 -6.28
N ILE A 70 11.06 -1.81 -7.37
CA ILE A 70 10.36 -2.76 -8.23
C ILE A 70 11.00 -2.72 -9.62
N GLY A 71 11.61 -3.82 -10.02
CA GLY A 71 12.25 -4.01 -11.33
C GLY A 71 11.25 -4.07 -12.49
N ASP A 72 11.75 -3.91 -13.72
CA ASP A 72 10.94 -3.76 -14.94
C ASP A 72 10.01 -4.93 -15.24
N ARG A 73 8.86 -4.63 -15.86
CA ARG A 73 7.85 -5.60 -16.31
C ARG A 73 7.31 -6.50 -15.19
N THR A 74 7.44 -6.07 -13.94
CA THR A 74 6.88 -6.77 -12.78
C THR A 74 5.38 -6.51 -12.66
N VAL A 75 4.63 -7.55 -12.33
CA VAL A 75 3.19 -7.53 -12.12
C VAL A 75 2.93 -7.68 -10.62
N ILE A 76 2.14 -6.75 -10.07
CA ILE A 76 1.69 -6.74 -8.69
C ILE A 76 0.16 -6.71 -8.73
N GLY A 77 -0.49 -7.67 -8.08
CA GLY A 77 -1.94 -7.76 -8.00
C GLY A 77 -2.58 -6.67 -7.13
N ASP A 78 -3.88 -6.79 -6.93
CA ASP A 78 -4.69 -5.85 -6.16
C ASP A 78 -4.52 -6.05 -4.65
N GLY A 79 -4.55 -4.96 -3.88
CA GLY A 79 -4.45 -4.98 -2.42
C GLY A 79 -3.13 -5.51 -1.87
N VAL A 80 -2.07 -5.57 -2.67
CA VAL A 80 -0.74 -6.05 -2.27
C VAL A 80 -0.05 -5.00 -1.42
N ARG A 81 0.64 -5.42 -0.35
CA ARG A 81 1.49 -4.54 0.46
C ARG A 81 2.94 -4.94 0.34
N ILE A 82 3.80 -3.97 0.07
CA ILE A 82 5.25 -4.11 -0.04
C ILE A 82 5.88 -3.20 1.01
N GLY A 83 6.56 -3.81 1.99
CA GLY A 83 7.22 -3.12 3.09
C GLY A 83 8.45 -2.31 2.68
N ARG A 84 8.94 -1.49 3.61
CA ARG A 84 10.04 -0.55 3.39
C ARG A 84 11.31 -1.25 2.89
N GLY A 85 12.00 -0.62 1.93
CA GLY A 85 13.32 -1.05 1.47
C GLY A 85 13.33 -2.41 0.76
N THR A 86 12.17 -3.00 0.50
CA THR A 86 12.03 -4.28 -0.19
C THR A 86 12.38 -4.14 -1.66
N VAL A 87 13.17 -5.08 -2.18
CA VAL A 87 13.65 -5.10 -3.56
C VAL A 87 13.01 -6.28 -4.29
N ILE A 88 12.28 -5.99 -5.36
CA ILE A 88 11.62 -6.96 -6.21
C ILE A 88 12.28 -6.93 -7.59
N GLY A 89 12.85 -8.06 -8.00
CA GLY A 89 13.48 -8.23 -9.30
C GLY A 89 12.51 -8.02 -10.47
N SER A 90 13.07 -7.74 -11.64
CA SER A 90 12.32 -7.58 -12.90
C SER A 90 11.59 -8.87 -13.30
N ARG A 91 10.44 -8.71 -13.98
CA ARG A 91 9.54 -9.79 -14.42
C ARG A 91 8.96 -10.66 -13.29
N ALA A 92 8.98 -10.21 -12.03
CA ALA A 92 8.28 -10.91 -10.96
C ALA A 92 6.75 -10.78 -11.13
N ASN A 93 6.00 -11.73 -10.56
CA ASN A 93 4.55 -11.70 -10.50
C ASN A 93 4.10 -11.94 -9.05
N ILE A 94 3.46 -10.94 -8.45
CA ILE A 94 3.02 -10.97 -7.05
C ILE A 94 1.49 -11.03 -7.05
N GLY A 95 0.91 -12.17 -6.67
CA GLY A 95 -0.54 -12.35 -6.62
C GLY A 95 -1.24 -11.38 -5.67
N SER A 96 -2.52 -11.10 -5.95
CA SER A 96 -3.37 -10.19 -5.16
C SER A 96 -3.42 -10.57 -3.67
N HIS A 97 -3.68 -9.58 -2.81
CA HIS A 97 -3.74 -9.69 -1.34
C HIS A 97 -2.46 -10.18 -0.64
N SER A 98 -1.36 -10.37 -1.39
CA SER A 98 -0.06 -10.71 -0.81
C SER A 98 0.49 -9.61 0.11
N ARG A 99 1.17 -10.03 1.18
CA ARG A 99 1.87 -9.15 2.11
C ARG A 99 3.35 -9.49 2.09
N ILE A 100 4.15 -8.57 1.58
CA ILE A 100 5.60 -8.65 1.56
C ILE A 100 6.13 -7.74 2.68
N GLY A 101 6.89 -8.33 3.60
CA GLY A 101 7.55 -7.60 4.69
C GLY A 101 8.54 -6.54 4.21
N SER A 102 9.16 -5.87 5.17
CA SER A 102 10.22 -4.87 4.98
C SER A 102 11.58 -5.56 4.82
N GLY A 103 12.47 -4.96 4.01
CA GLY A 103 13.80 -5.50 3.75
C GLY A 103 13.80 -6.86 3.04
N VAL A 104 12.73 -7.21 2.33
CA VAL A 104 12.64 -8.47 1.58
C VAL A 104 13.38 -8.35 0.26
N LEU A 105 14.07 -9.42 -0.15
CA LEU A 105 14.64 -9.55 -1.49
C LEU A 105 13.85 -10.61 -2.28
N VAL A 106 13.20 -10.20 -3.38
CA VAL A 106 12.53 -11.11 -4.33
C VAL A 106 13.34 -11.14 -5.62
N GLU A 107 13.71 -12.34 -6.06
CA GLU A 107 14.52 -12.52 -7.27
C GLU A 107 13.73 -12.26 -8.57
N HIS A 108 14.45 -12.13 -9.68
CA HIS A 108 13.91 -11.93 -11.02
C HIS A 108 13.06 -13.13 -11.46
N GLY A 109 11.92 -12.88 -12.09
CA GLY A 109 11.04 -13.94 -12.61
C GLY A 109 10.32 -14.79 -11.56
N ILE A 110 10.36 -14.42 -10.28
CA ILE A 110 9.61 -15.09 -9.22
C ILE A 110 8.10 -14.95 -9.44
N HIS A 111 7.34 -16.02 -9.22
CA HIS A 111 5.89 -16.00 -9.10
C HIS A 111 5.48 -16.30 -7.65
N LEU A 112 4.91 -15.30 -6.96
CA LEU A 112 4.19 -15.49 -5.70
C LEU A 112 2.70 -15.64 -5.99
N HIS A 113 2.08 -16.68 -5.41
CA HIS A 113 0.64 -16.90 -5.49
C HIS A 113 -0.13 -15.80 -4.74
N ALA A 114 -1.43 -15.68 -5.00
CA ALA A 114 -2.31 -14.83 -4.20
C ALA A 114 -2.27 -15.23 -2.71
N ASP A 115 -2.57 -14.27 -1.84
CA ASP A 115 -2.56 -14.42 -0.37
C ASP A 115 -1.20 -14.81 0.26
N SER A 116 -0.11 -14.77 -0.52
CA SER A 116 1.25 -15.07 -0.04
C SER A 116 1.68 -14.05 1.02
N THR A 117 2.19 -14.54 2.15
CA THR A 117 2.75 -13.69 3.21
C THR A 117 4.24 -13.99 3.37
N VAL A 118 5.10 -13.02 3.07
CA VAL A 118 6.55 -13.06 3.28
C VAL A 118 6.87 -12.20 4.50
N PRO A 119 7.54 -12.74 5.54
CA PRO A 119 7.91 -11.97 6.73
C PRO A 119 9.02 -10.95 6.44
N ASP A 120 9.20 -9.99 7.34
CA ASP A 120 10.30 -9.01 7.29
C ASP A 120 11.66 -9.71 7.25
N GLY A 121 12.60 -9.19 6.45
CA GLY A 121 13.92 -9.79 6.22
C GLY A 121 13.90 -11.15 5.50
N GLY A 122 12.76 -11.56 4.92
CA GLY A 122 12.67 -12.77 4.12
C GLY A 122 13.35 -12.64 2.75
N GLU A 123 13.83 -13.75 2.20
CA GLU A 123 14.36 -13.83 0.85
C GLU A 123 13.53 -14.81 0.01
N VAL A 124 13.21 -14.45 -1.23
CA VAL A 124 12.46 -15.27 -2.18
C VAL A 124 13.32 -15.49 -3.43
N LEU A 125 14.08 -16.58 -3.39
CA LEU A 125 15.05 -16.98 -4.40
C LEU A 125 14.49 -18.05 -5.35
N ALA A 126 14.82 -18.00 -6.63
CA ALA A 126 14.23 -18.84 -7.68
C ALA A 126 14.57 -20.33 -7.54
N GLY A 127 15.69 -20.65 -6.89
CA GLY A 127 16.05 -22.02 -6.51
C GLY A 127 15.28 -22.56 -5.30
N SER A 128 14.67 -21.69 -4.49
CA SER A 128 13.92 -22.10 -3.31
C SER A 128 12.53 -22.62 -3.68
N ARG A 129 12.42 -23.93 -3.95
CA ARG A 129 11.15 -24.71 -3.85
C ARG A 129 10.57 -24.74 -2.42
N ARG A 130 10.94 -23.79 -1.58
CA ARG A 130 10.33 -23.54 -0.29
C ARG A 130 9.08 -22.70 -0.57
N ALA A 131 7.98 -23.39 -0.88
CA ALA A 131 6.67 -22.84 -0.55
C ALA A 131 6.77 -22.37 0.90
N VAL A 132 6.65 -21.06 1.12
CA VAL A 132 6.76 -20.46 2.47
C VAL A 132 5.52 -20.91 3.21
N ARG A 133 5.59 -22.11 3.81
CA ARG A 133 4.61 -22.61 4.75
C ARG A 133 4.76 -21.75 5.99
N VAL A 134 4.03 -20.64 5.98
CA VAL A 134 3.88 -19.74 7.12
C VAL A 134 3.48 -20.61 8.32
N PRO A 135 4.28 -20.67 9.40
CA PRO A 135 3.82 -21.32 10.61
C PRO A 135 2.62 -20.51 11.11
N ALA A 136 1.47 -21.17 11.30
CA ALA A 136 0.36 -20.56 12.01
C ALA A 136 0.87 -20.15 13.41
N ALA A 137 0.97 -18.85 13.64
CA ALA A 137 1.68 -18.33 14.81
C ALA A 137 0.99 -18.79 16.09
N ARG A 138 1.72 -19.57 16.91
CA ARG A 138 1.26 -20.03 18.22
C ARG A 138 1.07 -18.81 19.12
N THR A 139 -0.12 -18.70 19.73
CA THR A 139 -0.42 -17.70 20.75
C THR A 139 0.55 -17.83 21.94
N PRO A 140 1.31 -16.79 22.31
CA PRO A 140 1.95 -16.74 23.62
C PRO A 140 0.93 -16.26 24.65
N ALA A 141 0.68 -17.07 25.68
CA ALA A 141 -0.11 -16.64 26.83
C ALA A 141 0.68 -15.63 27.67
N ALA A 142 0.06 -14.50 28.03
CA ALA A 142 0.64 -13.51 28.94
C ALA A 142 -0.23 -13.36 30.20
N ARG A 143 0.42 -13.37 31.37
CA ARG A 143 -0.21 -13.34 32.70
C ARG A 143 -0.66 -11.91 33.06
N THR A 144 -1.83 -11.79 33.67
CA THR A 144 -2.30 -10.62 34.47
C THR A 144 -1.46 -10.48 35.77
N PRO A 145 -1.34 -9.28 36.39
CA PRO A 145 -2.42 -8.58 37.15
C PRO A 145 -2.69 -7.12 36.68
N SER A 146 -3.93 -6.62 36.66
CA SER A 146 -4.69 -5.95 37.76
C SER A 146 -4.36 -4.45 37.92
N ALA A 147 -5.28 -3.49 38.12
CA ALA A 147 -6.73 -3.41 37.91
C ALA A 147 -7.21 -1.95 38.04
N LYS A 148 -8.33 -1.59 37.37
CA LYS A 148 -9.49 -0.87 37.94
C LYS A 148 -10.52 -0.56 36.84
N THR A 149 -11.73 -1.07 37.02
CA THR A 149 -12.91 -0.83 36.15
C THR A 149 -13.97 -0.04 36.93
N PRO A 150 -14.91 0.64 36.26
CA PRO A 150 -16.28 0.09 36.17
C PRO A 150 -16.85 0.21 34.73
N VAL A 151 -17.05 -0.88 33.98
CA VAL A 151 -18.25 -1.73 33.83
C VAL A 151 -19.54 -0.98 33.42
N VAL A 152 -20.04 -1.37 32.23
CA VAL A 152 -21.41 -1.29 31.61
C VAL A 152 -21.28 -0.74 30.17
N ARG A 153 -21.84 -1.30 29.07
CA ARG A 153 -22.43 -2.60 28.62
C ARG A 153 -22.44 -2.52 27.04
N THR A 154 -22.60 -3.52 26.17
CA THR A 154 -22.83 -4.99 26.23
C THR A 154 -22.39 -5.65 24.90
N GLN A 155 -22.06 -6.96 24.95
CA GLN A 155 -22.09 -7.98 23.87
C GLN A 155 -21.16 -7.93 22.63
N ALA A 156 -20.77 -9.15 22.21
CA ALA A 156 -20.12 -9.56 20.94
C ALA A 156 -18.65 -9.13 20.68
N GLY A 157 -17.71 -9.87 21.28
CA GLY A 157 -16.28 -9.58 21.26
C GLY A 157 -15.43 -10.02 20.05
N LYS A 158 -14.24 -9.38 20.02
CA LYS A 158 -12.92 -9.77 19.47
C LYS A 158 -12.78 -10.29 18.01
N ALA A 159 -11.70 -10.02 17.29
CA ALA A 159 -10.71 -8.93 17.25
C ALA A 159 -9.74 -9.24 16.10
N ALA A 160 -9.47 -8.30 15.19
CA ALA A 160 -8.44 -8.41 14.15
C ALA A 160 -7.53 -7.18 14.19
N PRO A 161 -6.22 -7.30 13.87
CA PRO A 161 -5.32 -6.15 13.84
C PRO A 161 -5.78 -5.18 12.74
N ARG A 162 -6.21 -3.99 13.17
CA ARG A 162 -6.76 -2.99 12.26
C ARG A 162 -5.64 -2.42 11.40
N SER A 163 -5.79 -2.58 10.09
CA SER A 163 -5.09 -1.70 9.14
C SER A 163 -5.50 -0.25 9.42
N PRO A 164 -4.59 0.74 9.28
CA PRO A 164 -4.98 2.14 9.36
C PRO A 164 -6.02 2.40 8.25
N ALA A 165 -7.22 2.79 8.67
CA ALA A 165 -8.34 3.01 7.79
C ALA A 165 -8.21 4.40 7.17
N VAL A 166 -7.50 4.48 6.04
CA VAL A 166 -7.46 5.69 5.20
C VAL A 166 -8.89 5.99 4.74
N LYS A 167 -9.55 6.94 5.40
CA LYS A 167 -10.88 7.40 4.98
C LYS A 167 -10.76 8.04 3.60
N PRO A 168 -11.64 7.71 2.63
CA PRO A 168 -11.70 8.45 1.38
C PRO A 168 -12.09 9.92 1.67
N PRO A 169 -11.43 10.91 1.06
CA PRO A 169 -11.73 12.32 1.32
C PRO A 169 -13.12 12.69 0.79
N ALA A 170 -13.82 13.55 1.55
CA ALA A 170 -15.19 13.94 1.26
C ALA A 170 -15.34 14.66 -0.09
N GLU A 171 -16.39 14.31 -0.83
CA GLU A 171 -16.72 14.87 -2.13
C GLU A 171 -17.23 16.32 -2.00
N GLN A 172 -16.35 17.28 -2.26
CA GLN A 172 -16.71 18.70 -2.29
C GLN A 172 -17.52 19.01 -3.56
N ARG A 173 -18.85 19.01 -3.45
CA ARG A 173 -19.76 19.54 -4.50
C ARG A 173 -19.36 20.97 -4.87
N PRO A 174 -19.25 21.32 -6.16
CA PRO A 174 -18.89 22.67 -6.57
C PRO A 174 -19.99 23.68 -6.20
N ALA A 175 -19.60 24.79 -5.58
CA ALA A 175 -20.51 25.87 -5.22
C ALA A 175 -21.14 26.52 -6.48
N ARG A 176 -22.47 26.58 -6.51
CA ARG A 176 -23.25 27.21 -7.59
C ARG A 176 -23.08 28.72 -7.55
N LYS A 177 -22.19 29.28 -8.38
CA LYS A 177 -22.08 30.74 -8.60
C LYS A 177 -23.37 31.28 -9.24
N SER A 178 -24.32 31.75 -8.44
CA SER A 178 -25.37 32.65 -8.92
C SER A 178 -24.75 34.01 -9.21
N LYS A 179 -24.70 34.39 -10.50
CA LYS A 179 -24.27 35.73 -10.93
C LYS A 179 -25.15 36.79 -10.29
N GLY A 180 -24.54 37.83 -9.73
CA GLY A 180 -25.25 39.07 -9.47
C GLY A 180 -25.63 39.75 -10.79
N ARG A 181 -26.81 40.38 -10.81
CA ARG A 181 -27.13 41.50 -11.69
C ARG A 181 -27.58 42.65 -10.78
N MET A 182 -26.78 43.71 -10.74
CA MET A 182 -27.22 45.05 -10.38
C MET A 182 -27.46 45.86 -11.66
N ALA A 183 -28.07 47.04 -11.48
CA ALA A 183 -28.51 47.99 -12.50
C ALA A 183 -29.77 47.54 -13.28
N ALA A 184 -30.80 48.37 -13.43
CA ALA A 184 -30.99 49.76 -12.97
C ALA A 184 -32.41 49.98 -12.43
#